data_AF-P87170-F1
#
_entry.id   AF-P87170-F1
#
_cell.length_a   1.000
_cell.length_b   1.000
_cell.length_c   1.000
_cell.angle_alpha   90.00
_cell.angle_beta   90.00
_cell.angle_gamma   90.00
#
_symmetry.space_group_name_H-M   'P 1'
#
loop_
_entity.id
_entity.type
_entity.pdbx_description
1 polymer ?
#
loop_
_entity_poly.entity_id
_entity_poly.type
_entity_poly.pdbx_seq_one_letter_code
_entity_poly.pdbx_strand_id
1 'polypeptide(L)'
;MSTKLTWSQWSKKHEIPRKALHTSIGFFALLLQGCGYHAAQIIPVIEIGFIPAFTGDVIRFNWPAFSRLYNRVIGPLMRESEKNAWNGVIFYMIGVWIVLKVFPEEIAVMSVLLLSWCDTTASTVGRKWGKYTPKIAKNKSLAGSLGAFVCGVFCCYVYWGLFRTGPDSLAAQSRIPFPWLCLINGFIGAFAEAMDVWGLDDNLVIPVVSACLLYLIM
;
A
#
# COMPACT_ATOMS: atom_id res chain seq x y z
N MET A 1 -9.73 16.20 31.19
CA MET A 1 -10.28 14.82 31.24
C MET A 1 -10.16 14.21 29.85
N SER A 2 -9.37 13.14 29.67
CA SER A 2 -9.41 12.36 28.42
C SER A 2 -10.71 11.56 28.42
N THR A 3 -11.73 12.00 27.68
CA THR A 3 -12.92 11.19 27.42
C THR A 3 -12.47 9.87 26.79
N LYS A 4 -12.70 8.75 27.49
CA LYS A 4 -12.44 7.42 26.92
C LYS A 4 -13.30 7.29 25.66
N LEU A 5 -12.65 7.13 24.51
CA LEU A 5 -13.34 6.89 23.25
C LEU A 5 -14.08 5.55 23.34
N THR A 6 -15.28 5.48 22.78
CA THR A 6 -15.93 4.17 22.55
C THR A 6 -15.10 3.34 21.58
N TRP A 7 -15.29 2.01 21.56
CA TRP A 7 -14.60 1.14 20.60
C TRP A 7 -14.81 1.59 19.15
N SER A 8 -16.01 2.03 18.79
CA SER A 8 -16.32 2.55 17.45
C SER A 8 -15.53 3.83 17.15
N GLN A 9 -15.52 4.80 18.07
CA GLN A 9 -14.76 6.05 17.91
C GLN A 9 -13.25 5.79 17.84
N TRP A 10 -12.74 4.89 18.68
CA TRP A 10 -11.33 4.50 18.70
C TRP A 10 -10.92 3.79 17.41
N SER A 11 -11.73 2.84 16.94
CA SER A 11 -11.50 2.09 15.69
C SER A 11 -11.46 3.02 14.49
N LYS A 12 -12.43 3.94 14.41
CA LYS A 12 -12.51 4.96 13.36
C LYS A 12 -11.31 5.92 13.42
N LYS A 13 -10.94 6.40 14.60
CA LYS A 13 -9.77 7.28 14.80
C LYS A 13 -8.46 6.63 14.35
N HIS A 14 -8.33 5.31 14.51
CA HIS A 14 -7.13 4.57 14.12
C HIS A 14 -7.23 3.94 12.72
N GLU A 15 -8.33 4.19 12.00
CA GLU A 15 -8.62 3.64 10.67
C GLU A 15 -8.48 2.11 10.61
N ILE A 16 -8.90 1.41 11.67
CA ILE A 16 -8.66 -0.04 11.81
C ILE A 16 -9.24 -0.84 10.63
N PRO A 17 -10.50 -0.65 10.18
CA PRO A 17 -11.04 -1.45 9.09
C PRO A 17 -10.30 -1.23 7.77
N ARG A 18 -10.01 0.03 7.42
CA ARG A 18 -9.23 0.39 6.23
C ARG A 18 -7.86 -0.29 6.26
N LYS A 19 -7.14 -0.19 7.38
CA LYS A 19 -5.81 -0.79 7.51
C LYS A 19 -5.84 -2.31 7.46
N ALA A 20 -6.85 -2.95 8.06
CA ALA A 20 -7.00 -4.40 8.00
C ALA A 20 -7.16 -4.86 6.55
N LEU A 21 -8.04 -4.18 5.79
CA LEU A 21 -8.19 -4.43 4.35
C LEU A 21 -6.85 -4.18 3.62
N HIS A 22 -6.22 -3.04 3.86
CA HIS A 22 -4.97 -2.63 3.21
C HIS A 22 -3.81 -3.60 3.49
N THR A 23 -3.65 -4.07 4.74
CA THR A 23 -2.64 -5.07 5.11
C THR A 23 -2.97 -6.43 4.49
N SER A 24 -4.25 -6.82 4.41
CA SER A 24 -4.68 -8.12 3.88
C SER A 24 -4.30 -8.34 2.41
N ILE A 25 -4.23 -7.25 1.64
CA ILE A 25 -3.84 -7.25 0.23
C ILE A 25 -2.45 -7.85 0.01
N GLY A 26 -1.47 -7.53 0.85
CA GLY A 26 -0.12 -8.10 0.71
C GLY A 26 -0.12 -9.62 0.89
N PHE A 27 -0.90 -10.12 1.84
CA PHE A 27 -1.11 -11.57 2.01
C PHE A 27 -1.84 -12.18 0.82
N PHE A 28 -2.83 -11.49 0.26
CA PHE A 28 -3.56 -11.98 -0.90
C PHE A 28 -2.69 -12.02 -2.16
N ALA A 29 -1.79 -11.04 -2.36
CA ALA A 29 -0.82 -11.04 -3.44
C ALA A 29 0.13 -12.25 -3.36
N LEU A 30 0.66 -12.54 -2.16
CA LEU A 30 1.48 -13.73 -1.93
C LEU A 30 0.69 -15.02 -2.15
N LEU A 31 -0.54 -15.10 -1.64
CA LEU A 31 -1.40 -16.27 -1.81
C LEU A 31 -1.67 -16.55 -3.30
N LEU A 32 -2.06 -15.53 -4.06
CA LEU A 32 -2.32 -15.66 -5.49
C LEU A 32 -1.07 -16.14 -6.25
N GLN A 33 0.08 -15.52 -6.01
CA GLN A 33 1.31 -15.95 -6.66
C GLN A 33 1.71 -17.37 -6.24
N GLY A 34 1.50 -17.74 -4.97
CA GLY A 34 1.78 -19.09 -4.46
C GLY A 34 0.86 -20.16 -5.03
N CYS A 35 -0.36 -19.78 -5.40
CA CYS A 35 -1.28 -20.61 -6.17
C CYS A 35 -0.98 -20.64 -7.67
N GLY A 36 0.10 -19.98 -8.12
CA GLY A 36 0.51 -19.96 -9.53
C GLY A 36 -0.26 -18.96 -10.40
N TYR A 37 -0.95 -17.98 -9.80
CA TYR A 37 -1.54 -16.88 -10.56
C TYR A 37 -0.48 -15.84 -10.92
N HIS A 38 -0.41 -15.50 -12.19
CA HIS A 38 0.52 -14.52 -12.73
C HIS A 38 -0.14 -13.16 -12.98
N ALA A 39 0.67 -12.11 -13.11
CA ALA A 39 0.19 -10.74 -13.35
C ALA A 39 -0.83 -10.64 -14.50
N ALA A 40 -0.59 -11.37 -15.61
CA ALA A 40 -1.49 -11.40 -16.77
C ALA A 40 -2.91 -11.91 -16.46
N GLN A 41 -3.08 -12.76 -15.45
CA GLN A 41 -4.39 -13.27 -15.02
C GLN A 41 -5.07 -12.32 -14.03
N ILE A 42 -4.28 -11.54 -13.27
CA ILE A 42 -4.79 -10.60 -12.27
C ILE A 42 -5.19 -9.26 -12.90
N ILE A 43 -4.50 -8.82 -13.96
CA ILE A 43 -4.78 -7.54 -14.64
C ILE A 43 -6.26 -7.44 -15.09
N PRO A 44 -6.86 -8.42 -15.81
CA PRO A 44 -8.27 -8.35 -16.20
C PRO A 44 -9.23 -8.27 -15.01
N VAL A 45 -8.89 -8.91 -13.87
CA VAL A 45 -9.71 -8.84 -12.65
C VAL A 45 -9.71 -7.42 -12.08
N ILE A 46 -8.55 -6.75 -12.07
CA ILE A 46 -8.45 -5.34 -11.65
C ILE A 46 -9.21 -4.44 -12.63
N GLU A 47 -9.07 -4.64 -13.93
CA GLU A 47 -9.76 -3.86 -14.96
C GLU A 47 -11.29 -3.98 -14.84
N ILE A 48 -11.80 -5.20 -14.67
CA ILE A 48 -13.24 -5.44 -14.45
C ILE A 48 -13.70 -4.83 -13.13
N GLY A 49 -12.92 -4.95 -12.04
CA GLY A 49 -13.26 -4.36 -10.75
C GLY A 49 -13.20 -2.83 -10.73
N PHE A 50 -12.40 -2.23 -11.62
CA PHE A 50 -12.23 -0.78 -11.70
C PHE A 50 -13.53 -0.11 -12.17
N ILE A 51 -14.25 -0.76 -13.11
CA ILE A 51 -15.50 -0.25 -13.67
C ILE A 51 -16.54 0.06 -12.56
N PRO A 52 -16.96 -0.89 -11.69
CA PRO A 52 -17.91 -0.60 -10.62
C PRO A 52 -17.35 0.36 -9.56
N ALA A 53 -16.05 0.31 -9.26
CA ALA A 53 -15.45 1.25 -8.31
C ALA A 53 -15.55 2.69 -8.83
N PHE A 54 -15.11 2.92 -10.08
CA PHE A 54 -15.10 4.22 -10.74
C PHE A 54 -16.52 4.75 -10.96
N THR A 55 -17.40 3.93 -11.52
CA THR A 55 -18.80 4.32 -11.75
C THR A 55 -19.55 4.57 -10.45
N GLY A 56 -19.27 3.80 -9.39
CA GLY A 56 -19.81 4.07 -8.05
C GLY A 56 -19.43 5.46 -7.54
N ASP A 57 -18.17 5.86 -7.73
CA ASP A 57 -17.71 7.21 -7.37
C ASP A 57 -18.40 8.31 -8.19
N VAL A 58 -18.51 8.13 -9.51
CA VAL A 58 -19.23 9.07 -10.39
C VAL A 58 -20.69 9.25 -9.96
N ILE A 59 -21.38 8.14 -9.63
CA ILE A 59 -22.78 8.18 -9.20
C ILE A 59 -22.91 8.89 -7.84
N ARG A 60 -22.05 8.61 -6.86
CA ARG A 60 -22.18 9.23 -5.52
C ARG A 60 -21.90 10.73 -5.50
N PHE A 61 -21.13 11.26 -6.46
CA PHE A 61 -20.93 12.71 -6.55
C PHE A 61 -22.19 13.45 -7.00
N ASN A 62 -23.07 12.78 -7.75
CA ASN A 62 -24.23 13.41 -8.36
C ASN A 62 -25.57 12.99 -7.71
N TRP A 63 -25.60 11.86 -7.00
CA TRP A 63 -26.84 11.33 -6.42
C TRP A 63 -26.77 11.22 -4.88
N PRO A 64 -27.36 12.17 -4.13
CA PRO A 64 -27.29 12.19 -2.67
C PRO A 64 -27.84 10.95 -1.96
N ALA A 65 -28.88 10.31 -2.52
CA ALA A 65 -29.43 9.08 -1.94
C ALA A 65 -28.44 7.92 -2.04
N PHE A 66 -27.81 7.75 -3.21
CA PHE A 66 -26.76 6.76 -3.40
C PHE A 66 -25.53 7.09 -2.55
N SER A 67 -25.13 8.36 -2.47
CA SER A 67 -24.01 8.80 -1.61
C SER A 67 -24.22 8.43 -0.14
N ARG A 68 -25.44 8.58 0.40
CA ARG A 68 -25.76 8.14 1.77
C ARG A 68 -25.66 6.63 1.95
N LEU A 69 -26.17 5.86 0.99
CA LEU A 69 -26.07 4.39 1.00
C LEU A 69 -24.61 3.94 0.91
N TYR A 70 -23.86 4.49 -0.05
CA TYR A 70 -22.44 4.23 -0.25
C TYR A 70 -21.62 4.52 1.01
N ASN A 71 -21.80 5.71 1.60
CA ASN A 71 -21.12 6.07 2.84
C ASN A 71 -21.53 5.21 4.05
N ARG A 72 -22.73 4.63 4.04
CA ARG A 72 -23.16 3.69 5.07
C ARG A 72 -22.49 2.32 4.93
N VAL A 73 -22.31 1.83 3.71
CA VAL A 73 -21.77 0.50 3.41
C VAL A 73 -20.25 0.50 3.32
N ILE A 74 -19.68 1.39 2.50
CA ILE A 74 -18.24 1.47 2.19
C ILE A 74 -17.52 2.46 3.11
N GLY A 75 -18.22 3.44 3.68
CA GLY A 75 -17.63 4.49 4.52
C GLY A 75 -16.77 4.01 5.70
N PRO A 76 -17.02 2.87 6.36
CA PRO A 76 -16.10 2.33 7.38
C PRO A 76 -14.68 2.01 6.85
N LEU A 77 -14.54 1.81 5.54
CA LEU A 77 -13.27 1.54 4.85
C LEU A 77 -12.60 2.82 4.31
N MET A 78 -13.33 3.94 4.26
CA MET A 78 -12.86 5.21 3.67
C MET A 78 -12.30 6.16 4.73
N ARG A 79 -11.38 7.04 4.31
CA ARG A 79 -10.99 8.22 5.10
C ARG A 79 -12.10 9.27 5.07
N GLU A 80 -12.16 10.15 6.07
CA GLU A 80 -13.15 11.24 6.09
C GLU A 80 -13.00 12.21 4.90
N SER A 81 -11.77 12.45 4.44
CA SER A 81 -11.49 13.26 3.25
C SER A 81 -12.01 12.64 1.95
N GLU A 82 -12.15 11.32 1.88
CA GLU A 82 -12.57 10.57 0.69
C GLU A 82 -14.09 10.58 0.50
N LYS A 83 -14.88 10.99 1.51
CA LYS A 83 -16.35 10.99 1.40
C LYS A 83 -16.87 11.95 0.33
N ASN A 84 -16.13 13.02 0.07
CA ASN A 84 -16.47 14.06 -0.92
C ASN A 84 -15.41 14.18 -2.04
N ALA A 85 -14.42 13.28 -2.07
CA ALA A 85 -13.38 13.20 -3.10
C ALA A 85 -13.37 11.79 -3.69
N TRP A 86 -12.52 11.50 -4.67
CA TRP A 86 -12.34 10.13 -5.18
C TRP A 86 -11.90 9.18 -4.05
N ASN A 87 -12.44 7.96 -4.05
CA ASN A 87 -12.12 6.92 -3.09
C ASN A 87 -10.69 6.43 -3.34
N GLY A 88 -9.91 6.24 -2.27
CA GLY A 88 -8.54 5.73 -2.34
C GLY A 88 -8.41 4.40 -3.10
N VAL A 89 -9.49 3.59 -3.15
CA VAL A 89 -9.52 2.35 -3.94
C VAL A 89 -9.27 2.59 -5.44
N ILE A 90 -9.70 3.73 -6.00
CA ILE A 90 -9.47 4.05 -7.42
C ILE A 90 -7.97 4.21 -7.68
N PHE A 91 -7.29 4.98 -6.83
CA PHE A 91 -5.85 5.20 -6.92
C PHE A 91 -5.06 3.92 -6.64
N TYR A 92 -5.51 3.13 -5.67
CA TYR A 92 -4.96 1.80 -5.40
C TYR A 92 -5.01 0.92 -6.65
N MET A 93 -6.18 0.81 -7.29
CA MET A 93 -6.37 -0.06 -8.45
C MET A 93 -5.52 0.40 -9.63
N ILE A 94 -5.42 1.72 -9.86
CA ILE A 94 -4.52 2.28 -10.89
C ILE A 94 -3.06 1.96 -10.56
N GLY A 95 -2.62 2.18 -9.32
CA GLY A 95 -1.24 1.90 -8.90
C GLY A 95 -0.86 0.45 -9.10
N VAL A 96 -1.70 -0.49 -8.63
CA VAL A 96 -1.48 -1.93 -8.80
C VAL A 96 -1.54 -2.34 -10.28
N TRP A 97 -2.47 -1.78 -11.05
CA TRP A 97 -2.56 -2.05 -12.49
C TRP A 97 -1.30 -1.60 -13.24
N ILE A 98 -0.76 -0.40 -12.93
CA ILE A 98 0.49 0.09 -13.53
C ILE A 98 1.64 -0.87 -13.22
N VAL A 99 1.83 -1.23 -11.95
CA VAL A 99 2.99 -2.04 -11.58
C VAL A 99 2.95 -3.44 -12.18
N LEU A 100 1.76 -4.07 -12.21
CA LEU A 100 1.58 -5.38 -12.82
C LEU A 100 1.77 -5.38 -14.33
N LYS A 101 1.44 -4.28 -15.01
CA LYS A 101 1.50 -4.19 -16.47
C LYS A 101 2.87 -3.77 -17.01
N VAL A 102 3.61 -2.98 -16.24
CA VAL A 102 4.85 -2.34 -16.70
C VAL A 102 6.11 -3.05 -16.20
N PHE A 103 6.08 -3.63 -14.99
CA PHE A 103 7.27 -4.18 -14.36
C PHE A 103 7.26 -5.72 -14.32
N PRO A 104 8.45 -6.35 -14.17
CA PRO A 104 8.54 -7.77 -13.85
C PRO A 104 7.67 -8.14 -12.65
N GLU A 105 7.06 -9.33 -12.70
CA GLU A 105 6.07 -9.77 -11.71
C GLU A 105 6.59 -9.71 -10.27
N GLU A 106 7.85 -10.09 -10.03
CA GLU A 106 8.44 -10.03 -8.69
C GLU A 106 8.58 -8.60 -8.15
N ILE A 107 8.93 -7.64 -9.01
CA ILE A 107 8.98 -6.22 -8.63
C ILE A 107 7.57 -5.70 -8.36
N ALA A 108 6.59 -6.10 -9.18
CA ALA A 108 5.20 -5.73 -8.98
C ALA A 108 4.67 -6.26 -7.63
N VAL A 109 4.90 -7.54 -7.31
CA VAL A 109 4.50 -8.13 -6.03
C VAL A 109 5.20 -7.46 -4.86
N MET A 110 6.51 -7.20 -4.95
CA MET A 110 7.25 -6.47 -3.91
C MET A 110 6.66 -5.07 -3.69
N SER A 111 6.36 -4.33 -4.76
CA SER A 111 5.77 -2.99 -4.66
C SER A 111 4.37 -3.00 -4.00
N VAL A 112 3.57 -4.05 -4.22
CA VAL A 112 2.28 -4.27 -3.55
C VAL A 112 2.49 -4.63 -2.07
N LEU A 113 3.53 -5.38 -1.71
CA LEU A 113 3.89 -5.63 -0.31
C LEU A 113 4.32 -4.35 0.41
N LEU A 114 5.12 -3.50 -0.24
CA LEU A 114 5.52 -2.21 0.31
C LEU A 114 4.29 -1.30 0.49
N LEU A 115 3.41 -1.22 -0.51
CA LEU A 115 2.15 -0.50 -0.39
C LEU A 115 1.30 -1.01 0.79
N SER A 116 1.12 -2.32 0.91
CA SER A 116 0.21 -2.90 1.89
C SER A 116 0.76 -2.89 3.32
N TRP A 117 2.03 -3.23 3.50
CA TRP A 117 2.64 -3.43 4.82
C TRP A 117 3.46 -2.21 5.27
N CYS A 118 4.19 -1.53 4.39
CA CYS A 118 4.98 -0.36 4.80
C CYS A 118 4.09 0.85 5.09
N ASP A 119 3.06 1.15 4.28
CA ASP A 119 2.11 2.25 4.56
C ASP A 119 1.39 2.06 5.91
N THR A 120 0.88 0.85 6.13
CA THR A 120 0.14 0.54 7.37
C THR A 120 1.04 0.56 8.59
N THR A 121 2.29 0.09 8.44
CA THR A 121 3.31 0.16 9.49
C THR A 121 3.71 1.61 9.77
N ALA A 122 4.06 2.39 8.74
CA ALA A 122 4.47 3.79 8.90
C ALA A 122 3.39 4.62 9.57
N SER A 123 2.14 4.48 9.13
CA SER A 123 1.05 5.22 9.76
C SER A 123 0.81 4.75 11.20
N THR A 124 0.91 3.45 11.50
CA THR A 124 0.67 2.91 12.86
C THR A 124 1.78 3.33 13.83
N VAL A 125 3.04 3.16 13.42
CA VAL A 125 4.22 3.56 14.19
C VAL A 125 4.27 5.09 14.33
N GLY A 126 4.03 5.83 13.25
CA GLY A 126 3.99 7.29 13.23
C GLY A 126 2.88 7.87 14.12
N ARG A 127 1.68 7.28 14.13
CA ARG A 127 0.60 7.72 15.05
C ARG A 127 0.94 7.45 16.52
N LYS A 128 1.63 6.36 16.83
CA LYS A 128 1.95 5.97 18.21
C LYS A 128 3.17 6.70 18.77
N TRP A 129 4.25 6.77 18.01
CA TRP A 129 5.56 7.26 18.47
C TRP A 129 6.05 8.51 17.75
N GLY A 130 5.43 8.92 16.64
CA GLY A 130 5.87 10.07 15.82
C GLY A 130 5.80 11.43 16.51
N LYS A 131 5.20 11.52 17.70
CA LYS A 131 5.24 12.72 18.56
C LYS A 131 6.56 12.86 19.34
N TYR A 132 7.35 11.79 19.44
CA TYR A 132 8.64 11.76 20.13
C TYR A 132 9.83 11.85 19.16
N THR A 133 9.57 12.06 17.87
CA THR A 133 10.59 12.09 16.82
C THR A 133 10.41 13.30 15.91
N PRO A 134 11.48 13.79 15.24
CA PRO A 134 11.36 14.85 14.26
C PRO A 134 10.35 14.55 13.15
N LYS A 135 9.76 15.60 12.58
CA LYS A 135 9.00 15.52 11.33
C LYS A 135 9.97 15.55 10.17
N ILE A 136 9.76 14.67 9.19
CA ILE A 136 10.59 14.60 7.98
C ILE A 136 9.88 15.17 6.74
N ALA A 137 8.54 15.19 6.76
CA ALA A 137 7.70 15.81 5.75
C ALA A 137 6.35 16.19 6.38
N LYS A 138 5.46 16.81 5.61
CA LYS A 138 4.13 17.20 6.08
C LYS A 138 3.37 15.97 6.58
N ASN A 139 3.00 15.96 7.85
CA ASN A 139 2.34 14.83 8.53
C ASN A 139 3.13 13.51 8.62
N LYS A 140 4.40 13.47 8.17
CA LYS A 140 5.28 12.29 8.24
C LYS A 140 6.35 12.49 9.31
N SER A 141 6.59 11.47 10.13
CA SER A 141 7.54 11.50 11.25
C SER A 141 8.64 10.47 11.06
N LEU A 142 9.84 10.75 11.58
CA LEU A 142 10.97 9.81 11.55
C LEU A 142 10.60 8.43 12.12
N ALA A 143 9.80 8.36 13.20
CA ALA A 143 9.31 7.08 13.73
C ALA A 143 8.55 6.26 12.67
N GLY A 144 7.66 6.91 11.91
CA GLY A 144 6.89 6.27 10.85
C GLY A 144 7.80 5.73 9.74
N SER A 145 8.75 6.53 9.29
CA SER A 145 9.69 6.16 8.24
C SER A 145 10.67 5.06 8.66
N LEU A 146 11.11 5.05 9.92
CA LEU A 146 11.86 3.91 10.48
C LEU A 146 11.00 2.64 10.55
N GLY A 147 9.71 2.78 10.87
CA GLY A 147 8.74 1.68 10.79
C GLY A 147 8.61 1.12 9.38
N ALA A 148 8.43 1.98 8.37
CA ALA A 148 8.43 1.57 6.96
C ALA A 148 9.75 0.93 6.54
N PHE A 149 10.89 1.47 6.97
CA PHE A 149 12.20 0.91 6.66
C PHE A 149 12.32 -0.53 7.16
N VAL A 150 12.06 -0.77 8.45
CA VAL A 150 12.12 -2.11 9.05
C VAL A 150 11.11 -3.06 8.37
N CYS A 151 9.92 -2.55 8.07
CA CYS A 151 8.90 -3.31 7.36
C CYS A 151 9.34 -3.67 5.92
N GLY A 152 9.99 -2.76 5.20
CA GLY A 152 10.49 -3.02 3.85
C GLY A 152 11.64 -4.04 3.84
N VAL A 153 12.55 -3.98 4.83
CA VAL A 153 13.56 -5.04 5.05
C VAL A 153 12.86 -6.39 5.26
N PHE A 154 11.83 -6.41 6.11
CA PHE A 154 11.05 -7.62 6.38
C PHE A 154 10.31 -8.13 5.13
N CYS A 155 9.68 -7.26 4.33
CA CYS A 155 9.04 -7.65 3.07
C CYS A 155 10.04 -8.32 2.12
N CYS A 156 11.23 -7.74 1.95
CA CYS A 156 12.30 -8.29 1.12
C CYS A 156 12.73 -9.68 1.60
N TYR A 157 12.95 -9.81 2.91
CA TYR A 157 13.33 -11.08 3.51
C TYR A 157 12.24 -12.15 3.34
N VAL A 158 10.97 -11.83 3.60
CA VAL A 158 9.86 -12.78 3.42
C VAL A 158 9.72 -13.17 1.96
N TYR A 159 9.74 -12.19 1.05
CA TYR A 159 9.48 -12.47 -0.35
C TYR A 159 10.63 -13.20 -1.02
N TRP A 160 11.82 -12.61 -1.10
CA TRP A 160 12.94 -13.21 -1.83
C TRP A 160 13.79 -14.15 -0.97
N GLY A 161 13.69 -14.07 0.36
CA GLY A 161 14.41 -14.97 1.27
C GLY A 161 13.65 -16.24 1.65
N LEU A 162 12.31 -16.26 1.53
CA LEU A 162 11.49 -17.42 1.90
C LEU A 162 10.52 -17.89 0.80
N PHE A 163 9.96 -16.97 0.01
CA PHE A 163 8.85 -17.27 -0.90
C PHE A 163 9.30 -17.50 -2.36
N ARG A 164 10.15 -16.61 -2.90
CA ARG A 164 10.77 -16.66 -4.24
C ARG A 164 12.29 -16.86 -4.11
N THR A 165 12.71 -18.02 -3.61
CA THR A 165 14.14 -18.34 -3.36
C THR A 165 14.82 -19.09 -4.50
N GLY A 166 14.10 -19.34 -5.60
CA GLY A 166 14.62 -20.07 -6.75
C GLY A 166 15.80 -19.35 -7.41
N PRO A 167 16.70 -20.08 -8.12
CA PRO A 167 17.80 -19.48 -8.86
C PRO A 167 17.33 -18.56 -10.00
N ASP A 168 16.07 -18.72 -10.43
CA ASP A 168 15.37 -17.89 -11.40
C ASP A 168 14.76 -16.62 -10.78
N SER A 169 14.78 -16.45 -9.46
CA SER A 169 14.28 -15.22 -8.82
C SER A 169 15.13 -14.00 -9.18
N LEU A 170 14.52 -12.83 -9.24
CA LEU A 170 15.26 -11.58 -9.52
C LEU A 170 16.30 -11.29 -8.45
N ALA A 171 16.02 -11.62 -7.18
CA ALA A 171 17.00 -11.45 -6.11
C ALA A 171 18.20 -12.39 -6.25
N ALA A 172 18.00 -13.64 -6.68
CA ALA A 172 19.11 -14.57 -6.91
C ALA A 172 19.95 -14.17 -8.14
N GLN A 173 19.33 -13.55 -9.15
CA GLN A 173 20.01 -13.05 -10.35
C GLN A 173 20.65 -11.66 -10.17
N SER A 174 20.28 -10.93 -9.11
CA SER A 174 20.80 -9.60 -8.84
C SER A 174 22.29 -9.61 -8.53
N ARG A 175 22.99 -8.56 -8.97
CA ARG A 175 24.40 -8.31 -8.58
C ARG A 175 24.54 -7.82 -7.13
N ILE A 176 23.45 -7.43 -6.49
CA ILE A 176 23.43 -6.90 -5.13
C ILE A 176 23.34 -8.09 -4.16
N PRO A 177 24.30 -8.27 -3.24
CA PRO A 177 24.20 -9.34 -2.25
C PRO A 177 22.93 -9.19 -1.40
N PHE A 178 22.27 -10.31 -1.12
CA PHE A 178 20.93 -10.34 -0.53
C PHE A 178 20.74 -9.46 0.74
N PRO A 179 21.67 -9.43 1.72
CA PRO A 179 21.52 -8.54 2.87
C PRO A 179 21.45 -7.05 2.50
N TRP A 180 22.22 -6.62 1.50
CA TRP A 180 22.19 -5.25 1.00
C TRP A 180 20.91 -4.96 0.22
N LEU A 181 20.42 -5.93 -0.57
CA LEU A 181 19.13 -5.81 -1.26
C LEU A 181 17.99 -5.60 -0.25
N CYS A 182 17.99 -6.34 0.87
CA CYS A 182 17.02 -6.14 1.95
C CYS A 182 17.07 -4.72 2.54
N LEU A 183 18.26 -4.21 2.85
CA LEU A 183 18.44 -2.85 3.37
C LEU A 183 17.99 -1.79 2.36
N ILE A 184 18.36 -1.95 1.08
CA ILE A 184 17.95 -1.04 0.01
C ILE A 184 16.43 -1.07 -0.18
N ASN A 185 15.79 -2.25 -0.16
CA ASN A 185 14.33 -2.36 -0.24
C ASN A 185 13.64 -1.68 0.96
N GLY A 186 14.23 -1.78 2.15
CA GLY A 186 13.81 -0.99 3.31
C GLY A 186 13.86 0.51 3.05
N PHE A 187 14.97 1.01 2.50
CA PHE A 187 15.10 2.43 2.14
C PHE A 187 14.10 2.84 1.07
N ILE A 188 13.88 2.02 0.04
CA ILE A 188 12.88 2.27 -1.01
C ILE A 188 11.48 2.36 -0.40
N GLY A 189 11.10 1.43 0.48
CA GLY A 189 9.80 1.45 1.15
C GLY A 189 9.60 2.72 2.01
N ALA A 190 10.61 3.10 2.80
CA ALA A 190 10.56 4.32 3.61
C ALA A 190 10.56 5.60 2.76
N PHE A 191 11.33 5.62 1.67
CA PHE A 191 11.40 6.74 0.75
C PHE A 191 10.08 6.93 0.01
N ALA A 192 9.53 5.86 -0.58
CA ALA A 192 8.24 5.90 -1.28
C ALA A 192 7.10 6.34 -0.36
N GLU A 193 7.10 5.92 0.92
CA GLU A 193 6.11 6.37 1.91
C GLU A 193 6.24 7.85 2.28
N ALA A 194 7.46 8.39 2.26
CA ALA A 194 7.74 9.77 2.59
C ALA A 194 7.53 10.75 1.42
N MET A 195 7.49 10.25 0.18
CA MET A 195 7.29 11.07 -1.01
C MET A 195 5.85 11.60 -1.11
N ASP A 196 5.73 12.91 -1.36
CA ASP A 196 4.47 13.56 -1.74
C ASP A 196 4.59 14.04 -3.19
N VAL A 197 3.87 13.38 -4.10
CA VAL A 197 3.90 13.67 -5.54
C VAL A 197 2.67 14.51 -5.90
N TRP A 198 2.80 15.84 -5.78
CA TRP A 198 1.74 16.80 -6.11
C TRP A 198 0.37 16.52 -5.44
N GLY A 199 0.36 15.93 -4.24
CA GLY A 199 -0.88 15.57 -3.54
C GLY A 199 -1.61 14.36 -4.13
N LEU A 200 -0.97 13.57 -4.99
CA LEU A 200 -1.48 12.27 -5.42
C LEU A 200 -1.61 11.32 -4.22
N ASP A 201 -2.56 10.41 -4.32
CA ASP A 201 -2.84 9.45 -3.26
C ASP A 201 -1.69 8.44 -3.08
N ASP A 202 -1.31 8.19 -1.83
CA ASP A 202 -0.25 7.24 -1.44
C ASP A 202 -0.47 5.84 -2.06
N ASN A 203 -1.73 5.44 -2.29
CA ASN A 203 -2.05 4.15 -2.90
C ASN A 203 -1.62 4.02 -4.37
N LEU A 204 -1.42 5.14 -5.05
CA LEU A 204 -0.83 5.20 -6.39
C LEU A 204 0.68 5.42 -6.30
N VAL A 205 1.13 6.34 -5.46
CA VAL A 205 2.53 6.79 -5.39
C VAL A 205 3.45 5.67 -4.91
N ILE A 206 3.12 5.02 -3.78
CA ILE A 206 4.00 4.05 -3.14
C ILE A 206 4.36 2.87 -4.07
N PRO A 207 3.41 2.14 -4.68
CA PRO A 207 3.76 1.01 -5.53
C PRO A 207 4.52 1.45 -6.78
N VAL A 208 4.13 2.55 -7.42
CA VAL A 208 4.78 3.01 -8.66
C VAL A 208 6.22 3.48 -8.39
N VAL A 209 6.43 4.31 -7.37
CA VAL A 209 7.77 4.78 -7.00
C VAL A 209 8.66 3.62 -6.59
N SER A 210 8.16 2.71 -5.74
CA SER A 210 8.96 1.57 -5.31
C SER A 210 9.30 0.61 -6.46
N ALA A 211 8.36 0.35 -7.38
CA ALA A 211 8.61 -0.45 -8.57
C ALA A 211 9.66 0.20 -9.50
N CYS A 212 9.57 1.50 -9.76
CA CYS A 212 10.57 2.24 -10.53
C CYS A 212 11.97 2.12 -9.90
N LEU A 213 12.09 2.35 -8.59
CA LEU A 213 13.38 2.31 -7.89
C LEU A 213 13.96 0.89 -7.85
N LEU A 214 13.15 -0.13 -7.62
CA LEU A 214 13.58 -1.52 -7.66
C LEU A 214 14.03 -1.91 -9.07
N TYR A 215 13.27 -1.55 -10.10
CA TYR A 215 13.62 -1.85 -11.49
C TYR A 215 14.94 -1.21 -11.94
N LEU A 216 15.30 -0.04 -11.39
CA LEU A 216 16.56 0.61 -11.71
C LEU A 216 17.78 -0.06 -11.08
N ILE A 217 17.61 -0.82 -9.99
CA ILE A 217 18.72 -1.44 -9.24
C ILE A 217 18.86 -2.95 -9.45
N MET A 218 17.82 -3.60 -9.98
CA MET A 218 17.76 -5.07 -10.13
C MET A 218 18.19 -5.54 -11.52
#